data_AF-A0A3B9USJ7-F1
#
_entry.id   AF-A0A3B9USJ7-F1
#
_cell.length_a   1.000
_cell.length_b   1.000
_cell.length_c   1.000
_cell.angle_alpha   90.00
_cell.angle_beta   90.00
_cell.angle_gamma   90.00
#
_symmetry.space_group_name_H-M   'P 1'
#
loop_
_entity.id
_entity.type
_entity.pdbx_description
1 polymer ?
#
loop_
_entity_poly.entity_id
_entity_poly.type
_entity_poly.pdbx_seq_one_letter_code
_entity_poly.pdbx_strand_id
1 'polypeptide(L)'
;MLINSNMIKLFETIKTLPKDSVSLIEDRKLVKGFTLIVIKDCISNIEGYSEYSTIAFRGAFVSNNKVKSLYLLIKIRGKYKDGYYSVWFNYNDAYSLKIMINLTKQKKLLILLVDNDNTVQKTITLENELKGFFKEYLDRCSSIKCRWTKRDFEIFLNSVRKQYPDNVLMWEKLEWDI
;
A
#
# COMPACT_ATOMS: atom_id res chain seq x y z
N MET A 1 16.26 25.74 14.30
CA MET A 1 16.10 24.59 13.39
C MET A 1 14.82 24.83 12.58
N LEU A 2 14.92 25.24 11.31
CA LEU A 2 13.75 25.59 10.49
C LEU A 2 13.03 24.32 10.04
N ILE A 3 11.93 23.96 10.70
CA ILE A 3 11.07 22.86 10.24
C ILE A 3 10.41 23.32 8.92
N ASN A 4 10.81 22.66 7.84
CA ASN A 4 10.39 23.00 6.48
C ASN A 4 8.87 22.81 6.31
N SER A 5 8.15 23.85 5.85
CA SER A 5 6.68 23.95 5.78
C SER A 5 5.94 22.78 5.12
N ASN A 6 6.60 22.04 4.23
CA ASN A 6 5.98 20.83 3.64
C ASN A 6 6.41 19.49 4.28
N MET A 7 7.38 19.43 5.20
CA MET A 7 7.46 18.28 6.12
C MET A 7 6.24 18.29 7.03
N ILE A 8 5.84 19.50 7.48
CA ILE A 8 4.60 19.71 8.24
C ILE A 8 3.42 19.12 7.47
N LYS A 9 3.28 19.35 6.16
CA LYS A 9 2.18 18.77 5.35
C LYS A 9 2.16 17.23 5.29
N LEU A 10 3.32 16.57 5.20
CA LEU A 10 3.39 15.10 5.23
C LEU A 10 2.95 14.57 6.60
N PHE A 11 3.44 15.17 7.69
CA PHE A 11 3.05 14.82 9.04
C PHE A 11 1.55 15.07 9.29
N GLU A 12 1.00 16.19 8.84
CA GLU A 12 -0.44 16.46 8.92
C GLU A 12 -1.24 15.40 8.14
N THR A 13 -0.77 14.96 6.97
CA THR A 13 -1.41 13.87 6.23
C THR A 13 -1.36 12.56 7.03
N ILE A 14 -0.20 12.20 7.58
CA ILE A 14 -0.02 10.99 8.41
C ILE A 14 -0.97 11.00 9.62
N LYS A 15 -1.18 12.16 10.26
CA LYS A 15 -2.12 12.30 11.39
C LYS A 15 -3.55 11.94 11.03
N THR A 16 -3.98 12.19 9.78
CA THR A 16 -5.33 11.85 9.31
C THR A 16 -5.52 10.38 8.97
N LEU A 17 -4.43 9.61 8.86
CA LEU A 17 -4.52 8.19 8.52
C LEU A 17 -5.08 7.36 9.70
N PRO A 18 -5.92 6.35 9.42
CA PRO A 18 -6.45 5.46 10.46
C PRO A 18 -5.33 4.72 11.21
N LYS A 19 -5.58 4.41 12.48
CA LYS A 19 -4.74 3.48 13.24
C LYS A 19 -4.78 2.09 12.62
N ASP A 20 -3.71 1.31 12.82
CA ASP A 20 -3.61 -0.09 12.37
C ASP A 20 -3.92 -0.26 10.87
N SER A 21 -3.33 0.61 10.04
CA SER A 21 -3.64 0.72 8.62
C SER A 21 -2.40 0.85 7.75
N VAL A 22 -2.57 0.60 6.46
CA VAL A 22 -1.57 0.95 5.44
C VAL A 22 -2.18 1.93 4.45
N SER A 23 -1.39 2.90 4.03
CA SER A 23 -1.80 3.95 3.10
C SER A 23 -0.70 4.28 2.12
N LEU A 24 -1.08 4.63 0.90
CA LEU A 24 -0.15 5.15 -0.10
C LEU A 24 -0.28 6.66 -0.18
N ILE A 25 0.82 7.36 0.09
CA ILE A 25 0.86 8.82 0.08
C ILE A 25 1.87 9.27 -0.95
N GLU A 26 1.47 10.17 -1.85
CA GLU A 26 2.43 10.88 -2.68
C GLU A 26 3.22 11.87 -1.81
N ASP A 27 4.52 11.66 -1.68
CA ASP A 27 5.41 12.70 -1.20
C ASP A 27 5.72 13.67 -2.33
N ARG A 28 5.36 14.93 -2.12
CA ARG A 28 5.63 16.01 -3.08
C ARG A 28 7.04 16.58 -2.92
N LYS A 29 7.87 16.07 -1.99
CA LYS A 29 9.17 16.66 -1.63
C LYS A 29 10.40 15.79 -1.83
N LEU A 30 10.45 14.52 -1.40
CA LEU A 30 11.65 13.70 -1.56
C LEU A 30 12.03 13.61 -3.05
N VAL A 31 11.04 13.35 -3.90
CA VAL A 31 11.05 13.55 -5.35
C VAL A 31 9.60 13.82 -5.77
N LYS A 32 9.32 14.87 -6.55
CA LYS A 32 7.95 15.13 -7.07
C LYS A 32 7.43 13.88 -7.78
N GLY A 33 6.31 13.34 -7.31
CA GLY A 33 5.73 12.11 -7.86
C GLY A 33 6.30 10.82 -7.26
N PHE A 34 6.89 10.87 -6.07
CA PHE A 34 7.31 9.68 -5.33
C PHE A 34 6.17 9.20 -4.42
N THR A 35 5.83 7.91 -4.49
CA THR A 35 4.83 7.31 -3.59
C THR A 35 5.52 6.65 -2.40
N LEU A 36 5.08 7.02 -1.20
CA LEU A 36 5.40 6.39 0.08
C LEU A 36 4.35 5.34 0.43
N ILE A 37 4.81 4.22 0.99
CA ILE A 37 3.96 3.29 1.72
C ILE A 37 4.05 3.68 3.19
N VAL A 38 2.93 4.03 3.81
CA VAL A 38 2.87 4.38 5.23
C VAL A 38 2.09 3.30 5.96
N ILE A 39 2.74 2.63 6.89
CA ILE A 39 2.13 1.62 7.74
C ILE A 39 2.04 2.19 9.15
N LYS A 40 0.81 2.27 9.67
CA LYS A 40 0.50 2.63 11.03
C LYS A 40 0.18 1.39 11.84
N ASP A 41 0.87 1.22 12.95
CA ASP A 41 0.70 0.07 13.83
C ASP A 41 1.02 0.44 15.28
N CYS A 42 0.70 -0.45 16.21
CA CYS A 42 1.13 -0.35 17.60
C CYS A 42 2.67 -0.35 17.68
N ILE A 43 3.22 0.48 18.56
CA ILE A 43 4.68 0.61 18.73
C ILE A 43 5.35 -0.73 19.04
N SER A 44 4.72 -1.59 19.84
CA SER A 44 5.22 -2.92 20.18
C SER A 44 5.39 -3.84 18.96
N ASN A 45 4.53 -3.73 17.95
CA ASN A 45 4.67 -4.46 16.69
C ASN A 45 5.87 -3.90 15.90
N ILE A 46 6.00 -2.57 15.83
CA ILE A 46 7.07 -1.88 15.10
C ILE A 46 8.45 -2.14 15.72
N GLU A 47 8.54 -2.14 17.04
CA GLU A 47 9.75 -2.51 17.78
C GLU A 47 10.16 -3.96 17.48
N GLY A 48 9.19 -4.84 17.26
CA GLY A 48 9.40 -6.21 16.82
C GLY A 48 10.04 -6.36 15.43
N TYR A 49 10.04 -5.32 14.59
CA TYR A 49 10.70 -5.34 13.28
C TYR A 49 12.16 -4.94 13.41
N SER A 50 13.10 -5.85 13.17
CA SER A 50 14.53 -5.53 13.19
C SER A 50 14.95 -4.78 11.92
N GLU A 51 16.16 -4.22 11.91
CA GLU A 51 16.78 -3.65 10.69
C GLU A 51 16.94 -4.70 9.57
N TYR A 52 16.96 -5.99 9.93
CA TYR A 52 17.06 -7.13 9.03
C TYR A 52 15.71 -7.80 8.73
N SER A 53 14.59 -7.16 9.11
CA SER A 53 13.27 -7.71 8.85
C SER A 53 13.05 -7.89 7.35
N THR A 54 12.82 -9.14 6.94
CA THR A 54 12.44 -9.45 5.57
C THR A 54 11.08 -8.85 5.26
N ILE A 55 11.00 -8.12 4.16
CA ILE A 55 9.74 -7.63 3.60
C ILE A 55 9.45 -8.43 2.35
N ALA A 56 8.25 -8.99 2.29
CA ALA A 56 7.76 -9.73 1.14
C ALA A 56 6.48 -9.09 0.63
N PHE A 57 6.27 -9.15 -0.69
CA PHE A 57 5.07 -8.66 -1.33
C PHE A 57 4.36 -9.82 -2.02
N ARG A 58 3.03 -9.83 -1.93
CA ARG A 58 2.17 -10.67 -2.77
C ARG A 58 1.17 -9.77 -3.45
N GLY A 59 0.86 -10.04 -4.71
CA GLY A 59 -0.08 -9.24 -5.46
C GLY A 59 -1.02 -10.10 -6.27
N ALA A 60 -2.25 -9.63 -6.46
CA ALA A 60 -3.21 -10.29 -7.32
C ALA A 60 -4.10 -9.32 -8.10
N PHE A 61 -4.48 -9.74 -9.30
CA PHE A 61 -5.57 -9.14 -10.06
C PHE A 61 -6.87 -9.77 -9.60
N VAL A 62 -7.66 -9.03 -8.83
CA VAL A 62 -8.94 -9.52 -8.29
C VAL A 62 -10.06 -8.85 -9.06
N SER A 63 -10.94 -9.65 -9.65
CA SER A 63 -12.03 -9.12 -10.47
C SER A 63 -13.34 -9.85 -10.26
N ASN A 64 -14.43 -9.14 -10.49
CA ASN A 64 -15.73 -9.73 -10.81
C ASN A 64 -16.25 -9.16 -12.14
N ASN A 65 -17.50 -9.45 -12.50
CA ASN A 65 -18.10 -8.99 -13.75
C ASN A 65 -18.16 -7.45 -13.92
N LYS A 66 -17.98 -6.69 -12.84
CA LYS A 66 -18.10 -5.22 -12.84
C LYS A 66 -16.79 -4.50 -12.51
N VAL A 67 -16.02 -5.02 -11.56
CA VAL A 67 -14.85 -4.37 -10.96
C VAL A 67 -13.62 -5.20 -11.22
N LYS A 68 -12.52 -4.53 -11.57
CA LYS A 68 -11.17 -5.10 -11.62
C LYS A 68 -10.30 -4.30 -10.68
N SER A 69 -9.70 -4.94 -9.70
CA SER A 69 -8.84 -4.29 -8.73
C SER A 69 -7.49 -4.97 -8.69
N LEU A 70 -6.47 -4.18 -8.46
CA LEU A 70 -5.19 -4.70 -8.04
C LEU A 70 -5.16 -4.74 -6.52
N TYR A 71 -4.73 -5.87 -6.00
CA TYR A 71 -4.51 -6.09 -4.59
C TYR A 71 -3.03 -6.30 -4.33
N LEU A 72 -2.50 -5.66 -3.29
CA LEU A 72 -1.12 -5.82 -2.82
C LEU A 72 -1.14 -6.13 -1.33
N LEU A 73 -0.52 -7.24 -0.95
CA LEU A 73 -0.18 -7.61 0.40
C LEU A 73 1.29 -7.34 0.67
N ILE A 74 1.55 -6.83 1.86
CA ILE A 74 2.89 -6.54 2.39
C ILE A 74 3.03 -7.34 3.67
N LYS A 75 4.00 -8.26 3.70
CA LYS A 75 4.39 -8.98 4.89
C LYS A 75 5.70 -8.41 5.41
N ILE A 76 5.73 -8.04 6.68
CA ILE A 76 6.96 -7.66 7.39
C ILE A 76 7.22 -8.72 8.44
N ARG A 77 8.35 -9.43 8.31
CA ARG A 77 8.74 -10.45 9.27
C ARG A 77 9.16 -9.79 10.58
N GLY A 78 8.48 -10.12 11.67
CA GLY A 78 8.81 -9.63 13.01
C GLY A 78 9.52 -10.68 13.85
N LYS A 79 10.16 -10.24 14.94
CA LYS A 79 10.80 -11.12 15.92
C LYS A 79 9.80 -12.01 16.64
N TYR A 80 8.63 -11.46 16.98
CA TYR A 80 7.60 -12.16 17.75
C TYR A 80 6.34 -12.45 16.92
N LYS A 81 5.99 -11.56 16.01
CA LYS A 81 4.80 -11.67 15.15
C LYS A 81 5.05 -10.99 13.81
N ASP A 82 4.61 -11.64 12.74
CA ASP A 82 4.61 -11.06 11.40
C ASP A 82 3.49 -10.03 11.25
N GLY A 83 3.81 -8.90 10.62
CA GLY A 83 2.83 -7.89 10.21
C GLY A 83 2.31 -8.19 8.80
N TYR A 84 0.99 -8.08 8.60
CA TYR A 84 0.35 -8.28 7.31
C TYR A 84 -0.55 -7.09 6.97
N TYR A 85 -0.19 -6.36 5.93
CA TYR A 85 -0.84 -5.12 5.53
C TYR A 85 -1.30 -5.20 4.09
N SER A 86 -2.44 -4.60 3.78
CA SER A 86 -3.01 -4.74 2.45
C SER A 86 -3.51 -3.45 1.83
N VAL A 87 -3.25 -3.29 0.54
CA VAL A 87 -3.63 -2.14 -0.26
C VAL A 87 -4.47 -2.59 -1.44
N TRP A 88 -5.60 -1.91 -1.64
CA TRP A 88 -6.49 -2.11 -2.78
C TRP A 88 -6.41 -0.91 -3.70
N PHE A 89 -6.23 -1.16 -4.99
CA PHE A 89 -6.13 -0.12 -6.01
C PHE A 89 -7.39 -0.04 -6.85
N ASN A 90 -7.91 1.19 -6.99
CA ASN A 90 -9.07 1.49 -7.81
C ASN A 90 -8.63 2.27 -9.05
N TYR A 91 -8.62 1.61 -10.21
CA TYR A 91 -8.19 2.23 -11.46
C TYR A 91 -9.02 3.48 -11.85
N ASN A 92 -10.30 3.52 -11.48
CA ASN A 92 -11.19 4.64 -11.80
C ASN A 92 -11.12 5.78 -10.77
N ASP A 93 -10.37 5.61 -9.69
CA ASP A 93 -10.07 6.69 -8.75
C ASP A 93 -8.81 7.45 -9.20
N ALA A 94 -8.93 8.76 -9.41
CA ALA A 94 -7.85 9.58 -9.96
C ALA A 94 -6.61 9.60 -9.06
N TYR A 95 -6.80 9.57 -7.74
CA TYR A 95 -5.70 9.55 -6.79
C TYR A 95 -4.98 8.20 -6.82
N SER A 96 -5.71 7.09 -6.75
CA SER A 96 -5.17 5.73 -6.86
C SER A 96 -4.45 5.52 -8.19
N LEU A 97 -5.02 5.99 -9.32
CA LEU A 97 -4.37 5.93 -10.63
C LEU A 97 -3.04 6.69 -10.65
N LYS A 98 -3.02 7.91 -10.11
CA LYS A 98 -1.79 8.70 -10.00
C LYS A 98 -0.73 7.98 -9.19
N ILE A 99 -1.10 7.42 -8.04
CA ILE A 99 -0.22 6.67 -7.15
C ILE A 99 0.38 5.46 -7.86
N MET A 100 -0.42 4.69 -8.60
CA MET A 100 0.07 3.55 -9.38
C MET A 100 1.04 3.97 -10.47
N ILE A 101 0.73 5.02 -11.23
CA ILE A 101 1.62 5.56 -12.26
C ILE A 101 2.97 5.95 -11.65
N ASN A 102 2.97 6.61 -10.49
CA ASN A 102 4.20 6.95 -9.76
C ASN A 102 5.00 5.69 -9.39
N LEU A 103 4.32 4.67 -8.85
CA LEU A 103 4.92 3.39 -8.48
C LEU A 103 5.56 2.66 -9.68
N THR A 104 5.04 2.81 -10.90
CA THR A 104 5.69 2.21 -12.10
C THR A 104 7.02 2.90 -12.47
N LYS A 105 7.20 4.17 -12.07
CA LYS A 105 8.34 5.01 -12.46
C LYS A 105 9.44 5.04 -11.41
N GLN A 106 9.09 4.91 -10.14
CA GLN A 106 10.05 5.02 -9.04
C GLN A 106 11.00 3.81 -9.00
N LYS A 107 12.31 4.06 -8.84
CA LYS A 107 13.32 3.00 -8.74
C LYS A 107 13.27 2.25 -7.41
N LYS A 108 12.93 2.96 -6.33
CA LYS A 108 12.91 2.46 -4.96
C LYS A 108 11.50 2.52 -4.39
N LEU A 109 11.18 1.63 -3.45
CA LEU A 109 10.02 1.75 -2.56
C LEU A 109 10.50 2.30 -1.21
N LEU A 110 9.73 3.20 -0.61
CA LEU A 110 9.98 3.72 0.73
C LEU A 110 8.77 3.38 1.61
N ILE A 111 9.03 2.64 2.69
CA ILE A 111 8.03 2.26 3.68
C ILE A 111 8.32 3.03 4.96
N LEU A 112 7.38 3.85 5.39
CA LEU A 112 7.40 4.52 6.69
C LEU A 112 6.60 3.69 7.68
N LEU A 113 7.26 3.25 8.75
CA LEU A 113 6.61 2.64 9.90
C LEU A 113 6.35 3.74 10.92
N VAL A 114 5.07 3.98 11.18
CA VAL A 114 4.59 5.06 12.03
C VAL A 114 3.81 4.43 13.17
N ASP A 115 4.06 4.85 14.41
CA ASP A 115 3.20 4.41 15.50
C ASP A 115 1.79 5.04 15.40
N ASN A 116 0.87 4.47 16.16
CA ASN A 116 -0.50 4.98 16.25
C ASN A 116 -0.60 6.39 16.88
N ASP A 117 0.49 6.92 17.45
CA ASP A 117 0.62 8.27 17.98
C ASP A 117 1.21 9.26 16.95
N ASN A 118 1.40 8.80 15.70
CA ASN A 118 1.85 9.56 14.53
C ASN A 118 3.35 9.88 14.50
N THR A 119 4.15 9.20 15.31
CA THR A 119 5.61 9.31 15.29
C THR A 119 6.17 8.33 14.27
N VAL A 120 7.02 8.82 13.36
CA VAL A 120 7.75 7.95 12.43
C VAL A 120 8.84 7.25 13.22
N GLN A 121 8.73 5.92 13.32
CA GLN A 121 9.64 5.09 14.10
C GLN A 121 10.79 4.55 13.23
N LYS A 122 10.46 4.07 12.02
CA LYS A 122 11.43 3.46 11.10
C LYS A 122 11.12 3.81 9.66
N THR A 123 12.16 3.87 8.84
CA THR A 123 12.07 4.06 7.39
C THR A 123 12.82 2.94 6.70
N ILE A 124 12.15 2.23 5.79
CA ILE A 124 12.71 1.09 5.07
C ILE A 124 12.73 1.41 3.57
N THR A 125 13.89 1.25 2.95
CA THR A 125 14.08 1.50 1.51
C THR A 125 14.38 0.19 0.79
N LEU A 126 13.63 -0.12 -0.25
CA LEU A 126 13.79 -1.34 -1.07
C LEU A 126 13.97 -0.97 -2.54
N GLU A 127 14.58 -1.86 -3.33
CA GLU A 127 14.42 -1.79 -4.80
C GLU A 127 12.96 -2.05 -5.16
N ASN A 128 12.45 -1.32 -6.15
CA ASN A 128 11.08 -1.48 -6.60
C ASN A 128 11.01 -2.55 -7.70
N GLU A 129 10.87 -3.80 -7.29
CA GLU A 129 10.68 -4.94 -8.19
C GLU A 129 9.22 -5.05 -8.66
N LEU A 130 8.29 -4.35 -8.00
CA LEU A 130 6.86 -4.33 -8.32
C LEU A 130 6.49 -3.47 -9.55
N LYS A 131 7.44 -2.75 -10.17
CA LYS A 131 7.16 -1.85 -11.32
C LYS A 131 6.45 -2.56 -12.46
N GLY A 132 6.93 -3.77 -12.81
CA GLY A 132 6.34 -4.58 -13.88
C GLY A 132 4.90 -4.96 -13.56
N PHE A 133 4.66 -5.36 -12.31
CA PHE A 133 3.34 -5.75 -11.81
C PHE A 133 2.32 -4.60 -11.88
N PHE A 134 2.70 -3.40 -11.42
CA PHE A 134 1.83 -2.22 -11.53
C PHE A 134 1.56 -1.83 -12.99
N LYS A 135 2.59 -1.94 -13.86
CA LYS A 135 2.44 -1.61 -15.28
C LYS A 135 1.46 -2.56 -15.95
N GLU A 136 1.59 -3.86 -15.70
CA GLU A 136 0.68 -4.88 -16.23
C GLU A 136 -0.79 -4.60 -15.83
N TYR A 137 -1.02 -4.17 -14.60
CA TYR A 137 -2.37 -3.78 -14.16
C TYR A 137 -2.96 -2.64 -15.01
N LEU A 138 -2.19 -1.57 -15.20
CA LEU A 138 -2.62 -0.41 -15.96
C LEU A 138 -2.93 -0.77 -17.42
N ASP A 139 -2.11 -1.63 -18.02
CA ASP A 139 -2.30 -2.12 -19.38
C ASP A 139 -3.59 -2.98 -19.51
N ARG A 140 -3.85 -3.87 -18.53
CA ARG A 140 -5.08 -4.67 -18.46
C ARG A 140 -6.35 -3.81 -18.29
N CYS A 141 -6.30 -2.77 -17.46
CA CYS A 141 -7.45 -1.90 -17.22
C CYS A 141 -7.74 -0.96 -18.40
N SER A 142 -6.71 -0.41 -19.04
CA SER A 142 -6.85 0.52 -20.15
C SER A 142 -7.40 -0.15 -21.42
N SER A 143 -6.96 -1.37 -21.73
CA SER A 143 -7.38 -2.13 -22.93
C SER A 143 -8.87 -2.48 -22.96
N ILE A 144 -9.52 -2.65 -21.81
CA ILE A 144 -10.89 -3.19 -21.72
C ILE A 144 -11.94 -2.07 -21.52
N LYS A 145 -11.53 -0.79 -21.48
CA LYS A 145 -12.41 0.37 -21.18
C LYS A 145 -13.27 0.14 -19.92
N CYS A 146 -12.74 -0.52 -18.90
CA CYS A 146 -13.50 -0.84 -17.70
C CYS A 146 -13.90 0.44 -16.96
N ARG A 147 -15.20 0.67 -16.77
CA ARG A 147 -15.74 1.77 -15.96
C ARG A 147 -16.65 1.20 -14.88
N TRP A 148 -16.33 1.48 -13.62
CA TRP A 148 -17.15 1.17 -12.44
C TRP A 148 -17.18 2.37 -11.53
N THR A 149 -18.26 2.50 -10.76
CA THR A 149 -18.42 3.60 -9.81
C THR A 149 -17.67 3.33 -8.51
N LYS A 150 -17.47 4.36 -7.67
CA LYS A 150 -16.96 4.21 -6.31
C LYS A 150 -17.79 3.20 -5.49
N ARG A 151 -19.12 3.24 -5.65
CA ARG A 151 -20.05 2.33 -4.98
C ARG A 151 -19.85 0.87 -5.40
N ASP A 152 -19.67 0.61 -6.70
CA ASP A 152 -19.38 -0.74 -7.20
C ASP A 152 -18.09 -1.29 -6.58
N PHE A 153 -17.06 -0.44 -6.48
CA PHE A 153 -15.79 -0.79 -5.85
C PHE A 153 -15.94 -1.13 -4.36
N GLU A 154 -16.69 -0.33 -3.60
CA GLU A 154 -16.97 -0.58 -2.18
C GLU A 154 -17.74 -1.89 -1.95
N ILE A 155 -18.76 -2.15 -2.78
CA ILE A 155 -19.51 -3.42 -2.74
C ILE A 155 -18.58 -4.60 -3.03
N PHE A 156 -17.73 -4.47 -4.06
CA PHE A 156 -16.72 -5.47 -4.39
C PHE A 156 -15.78 -5.74 -3.22
N LEU A 157 -15.17 -4.69 -2.62
CA LEU A 157 -14.27 -4.86 -1.47
C LEU A 157 -14.97 -5.54 -0.29
N ASN A 158 -16.21 -5.17 0.01
CA ASN A 158 -16.98 -5.80 1.08
C ASN A 158 -17.26 -7.28 0.80
N SER A 159 -17.50 -7.65 -0.47
CA SER A 159 -17.69 -9.06 -0.84
C SER A 159 -16.40 -9.88 -0.66
N VAL A 160 -15.25 -9.32 -1.03
CA VAL A 160 -13.95 -9.97 -0.87
C VAL A 160 -13.60 -10.12 0.61
N ARG A 161 -13.78 -9.07 1.41
CA ARG A 161 -13.51 -9.10 2.87
C ARG A 161 -14.39 -10.09 3.63
N LYS A 162 -15.60 -10.39 3.13
CA LYS A 162 -16.44 -11.44 3.72
C LYS A 162 -15.88 -12.84 3.48
N GLN A 163 -15.24 -13.06 2.33
CA GLN A 163 -14.62 -14.34 1.98
C GLN A 163 -13.25 -14.51 2.64
N TYR A 164 -12.51 -13.40 2.78
CA TYR A 164 -11.17 -13.35 3.36
C TYR A 164 -11.16 -12.28 4.47
N PRO A 165 -11.58 -12.66 5.71
CA PRO A 165 -11.79 -11.71 6.80
C PRO A 165 -10.51 -11.05 7.32
N ASP A 166 -9.35 -11.66 7.09
CA ASP A 166 -8.06 -11.12 7.53
C ASP A 166 -6.95 -11.29 6.48
N ASN A 167 -5.90 -10.47 6.63
CA ASN A 167 -4.78 -10.43 5.70
C ASN A 167 -3.88 -11.68 5.78
N VAL A 168 -3.91 -12.44 6.88
CA VAL A 168 -3.12 -13.67 7.03
C VAL A 168 -3.72 -14.77 6.16
N LEU A 169 -5.03 -14.98 6.28
CA LEU A 169 -5.75 -15.94 5.44
C LEU A 169 -5.62 -15.57 3.96
N MET A 170 -5.73 -14.28 3.64
CA MET A 170 -5.55 -13.81 2.26
C MET A 170 -4.12 -14.09 1.77
N TRP A 171 -3.10 -13.87 2.60
CA TRP A 171 -1.71 -14.19 2.26
C TRP A 171 -1.54 -15.67 1.92
N GLU A 172 -2.08 -16.57 2.73
CA GLU A 172 -2.02 -18.02 2.52
C GLU A 172 -2.73 -18.47 1.24
N LYS A 173 -3.79 -17.77 0.85
CA LYS A 173 -4.62 -18.10 -0.33
C LYS A 173 -4.11 -17.49 -1.63
N LEU A 174 -3.29 -16.44 -1.59
CA LEU A 174 -2.63 -15.92 -2.77
C LEU A 174 -1.46 -16.82 -3.17
N GLU A 175 -1.60 -17.51 -4.29
CA GLU A 175 -0.60 -18.43 -4.83
C GLU A 175 0.58 -17.73 -5.53
N TRP A 176 0.53 -16.41 -5.73
CA TRP A 176 1.58 -15.65 -6.41
C TRP A 176 2.44 -14.84 -5.45
N ASP A 177 3.70 -15.28 -5.31
CA ASP A 177 4.81 -14.50 -4.76
C ASP A 177 5.37 -13.58 -5.86
N ILE A 178 5.55 -12.29 -5.54
CA ILE A 178 6.22 -11.31 -6.40
C ILE A 178 7.57 -10.96 -5.79
#